data_AF-X1ATX9-F1
#
_entry.id   AF-X1ATX9-F1
#
_cell.length_a   1.000
_cell.length_b   1.000
_cell.length_c   1.000
_cell.angle_alpha   90.00
_cell.angle_beta   90.00
_cell.angle_gamma   90.00
#
_symmetry.space_group_name_H-M   'P 1'
#
loop_
_entity.id
_entity.type
_entity.pdbx_description
1 polymer ?
#
loop_
_entity_poly.entity_id
_entity_poly.type
_entity_poly.pdbx_seq_one_letter_code
_entity_poly.pdbx_strand_id
1 'polypeptide(L)'
;MIFVLVFSALAVSIATLSGTNLQIADNQRKANRALGCAESGLDILRFWLGGISMPGMTQQNDRFSCLANFLHTDLAAYGISNILATYDYDADNSTITITDVVLDSSEVQSFSSQIQQTSNDRLQMDVTGSSGVVQRTIRVNYNFGTRAHTVFDYGVATRGALNLYGNIEMSGANVELDAGVYIESSNDANALSIIGNSSIAGDVYVTNPDASVYLQGGQA
;
A
#
# COMPACT_ATOMS: atom_id res chain seq x y z
N MET A 1 -53.02 -40.54 -26.16
CA MET A 1 -51.77 -40.86 -25.43
C MET A 1 -50.55 -40.09 -25.93
N ILE A 2 -50.38 -39.89 -27.25
CA ILE A 2 -49.20 -39.18 -27.80
C ILE A 2 -49.03 -37.74 -27.29
N PHE A 3 -50.13 -36.99 -27.12
CA PHE A 3 -50.10 -35.64 -26.56
C PHE A 3 -49.51 -35.57 -25.15
N VAL A 4 -49.83 -36.54 -24.29
CA VAL A 4 -49.30 -36.58 -22.92
C VAL A 4 -47.79 -36.79 -22.94
N LEU A 5 -47.29 -37.69 -23.79
CA LEU A 5 -45.85 -37.92 -23.94
C LEU A 5 -45.10 -36.67 -24.42
N VAL A 6 -45.66 -35.95 -25.39
CA VAL A 6 -45.07 -34.70 -25.92
C VAL A 6 -45.05 -33.61 -24.85
N PHE A 7 -46.16 -33.40 -24.12
CA PHE A 7 -46.21 -32.40 -23.06
C PHE A 7 -45.35 -32.76 -21.85
N SER A 8 -45.22 -34.04 -21.49
CA SER A 8 -44.29 -34.49 -20.46
C SER A 8 -42.83 -34.28 -20.86
N ALA A 9 -42.46 -34.60 -22.10
CA ALA A 9 -41.12 -34.34 -22.61
C ALA A 9 -40.79 -32.83 -22.65
N LEU A 10 -41.75 -32.00 -23.06
CA LEU A 10 -41.63 -30.55 -23.03
C LEU A 10 -41.47 -30.02 -21.59
N ALA A 11 -42.28 -30.51 -20.65
CA ALA A 11 -42.21 -30.10 -19.25
C ALA A 11 -40.85 -30.44 -18.61
N VAL A 12 -40.32 -31.65 -18.87
CA VAL A 12 -38.98 -32.05 -18.42
C VAL A 12 -37.90 -31.17 -19.06
N SER A 13 -38.03 -30.86 -20.35
CA SER A 13 -37.09 -29.96 -21.04
C SER A 13 -37.07 -28.56 -20.42
N ILE A 14 -38.25 -27.97 -20.18
CA ILE A 14 -38.38 -26.65 -19.54
C ILE A 14 -37.81 -26.68 -18.12
N ALA A 15 -38.15 -27.69 -17.32
CA ALA A 15 -37.63 -27.83 -15.96
C ALA A 15 -36.10 -27.95 -15.94
N THR A 16 -35.53 -28.71 -16.89
CA THR A 16 -34.08 -28.85 -17.04
C THR A 16 -33.42 -27.53 -17.45
N LEU A 17 -33.98 -26.81 -18.42
CA LEU A 17 -33.48 -25.51 -18.85
C LEU A 17 -33.53 -24.48 -17.72
N SER A 18 -34.62 -24.43 -16.95
CA SER A 18 -34.74 -23.56 -15.77
C SER A 18 -33.73 -23.93 -14.69
N GLY A 19 -33.54 -25.22 -14.40
CA GLY A 19 -32.53 -25.69 -13.44
C GLY A 19 -31.11 -25.28 -13.83
N THR A 20 -30.74 -25.48 -15.10
CA THR A 20 -29.43 -25.06 -15.63
C THR A 20 -29.25 -23.54 -15.53
N ASN A 21 -30.28 -22.75 -15.88
CA ASN A 21 -30.21 -21.29 -15.80
C ASN A 21 -30.01 -20.80 -14.36
N LEU A 22 -30.68 -21.42 -13.38
CA LEU A 22 -30.48 -21.10 -11.96
C LEU A 22 -29.05 -21.41 -11.50
N GLN A 23 -28.49 -22.54 -11.92
CA GLN A 23 -27.10 -22.89 -11.60
C GLN A 23 -26.11 -21.90 -12.22
N ILE A 24 -26.33 -21.50 -13.48
CA ILE A 24 -25.50 -20.49 -14.15
C ILE A 24 -25.57 -19.16 -13.40
N ALA A 25 -26.78 -18.71 -13.04
CA ALA A 25 -26.97 -17.46 -12.30
C ALA A 25 -26.29 -17.50 -10.93
N ASP A 26 -26.39 -18.60 -10.19
CA ASP A 26 -25.73 -18.76 -8.90
C ASP A 26 -24.20 -18.78 -9.04
N ASN A 27 -23.67 -19.47 -10.05
CA ASN A 27 -22.24 -19.48 -10.35
C ASN A 27 -21.71 -18.09 -10.72
N GLN A 28 -22.46 -17.33 -11.53
CA GLN A 28 -22.11 -15.95 -11.87
C GLN A 28 -22.13 -15.05 -10.64
N ARG A 29 -23.14 -15.18 -9.77
CA ARG A 29 -23.22 -14.43 -8.52
C ARG A 29 -22.02 -14.72 -7.61
N LYS A 30 -21.68 -16.00 -7.40
CA LYS A 30 -20.52 -16.40 -6.59
C LYS A 30 -19.20 -15.93 -7.20
N ALA A 31 -19.05 -16.04 -8.52
CA ALA A 31 -17.86 -15.56 -9.22
C ALA A 31 -17.68 -14.04 -9.09
N ASN A 32 -18.75 -13.27 -9.22
CA ASN A 32 -18.71 -11.81 -9.07
C ASN A 32 -18.43 -11.41 -7.61
N ARG A 33 -18.97 -12.13 -6.63
CA ARG A 33 -18.65 -11.92 -5.21
C ARG A 33 -17.17 -12.20 -4.92
N ALA A 34 -16.64 -13.33 -5.39
CA ALA A 34 -15.22 -13.65 -5.25
C ALA A 34 -14.32 -12.59 -5.90
N LEU A 35 -14.73 -12.05 -7.06
CA LEU A 35 -14.02 -10.93 -7.69
C LEU A 35 -14.08 -9.66 -6.84
N GLY A 36 -15.26 -9.27 -6.33
CA GLY A 36 -15.39 -8.10 -5.46
C GLY A 36 -14.56 -8.21 -4.17
N CYS A 37 -14.42 -9.42 -3.62
CA CYS A 37 -13.53 -9.69 -2.48
C CYS A 37 -12.05 -9.47 -2.88
N ALA A 38 -11.65 -9.91 -4.06
CA ALA A 38 -10.30 -9.70 -4.58
C ALA A 38 -10.01 -8.22 -4.85
N GLU A 39 -10.98 -7.47 -5.39
CA GLU A 39 -10.87 -6.02 -5.63
C GLU A 39 -10.74 -5.26 -4.30
N SER A 40 -11.54 -5.60 -3.30
CA SER A 40 -11.43 -5.01 -1.96
C SER A 40 -10.07 -5.27 -1.33
N GLY A 41 -9.55 -6.49 -1.41
CA GLY A 41 -8.21 -6.83 -0.93
C GLY A 41 -7.12 -6.07 -1.69
N LEU A 42 -7.26 -5.91 -3.00
CA LEU A 42 -6.34 -5.14 -3.83
C LEU A 42 -6.30 -3.67 -3.42
N ASP A 43 -7.45 -3.03 -3.19
CA ASP A 43 -7.51 -1.62 -2.80
C ASP A 43 -6.88 -1.38 -1.43
N ILE A 44 -7.14 -2.26 -0.46
CA ILE A 44 -6.52 -2.19 0.87
C ILE A 44 -5.00 -2.31 0.74
N LEU A 45 -4.50 -3.30 0.01
CA LEU A 45 -3.06 -3.50 -0.13
C LEU A 45 -2.39 -2.40 -0.93
N ARG A 46 -3.06 -1.88 -1.96
CA ARG A 46 -2.58 -0.74 -2.71
C ARG A 46 -2.47 0.50 -1.82
N PHE A 47 -3.41 0.73 -0.91
CA PHE A 47 -3.33 1.82 0.06
C PHE A 47 -2.10 1.69 0.96
N TRP A 48 -1.89 0.51 1.56
CA TRP A 48 -0.72 0.27 2.41
C TRP A 48 0.60 0.36 1.66
N LEU A 49 0.70 -0.30 0.49
CA LEU A 49 1.91 -0.26 -0.33
C LEU A 49 2.21 1.13 -0.89
N GLY A 50 1.18 1.95 -1.15
CA GLY A 50 1.34 3.33 -1.64
C GLY A 50 1.88 4.30 -0.58
N GLY A 51 1.72 3.98 0.71
CA GLY A 51 2.26 4.76 1.81
C GLY A 51 3.74 4.50 2.11
N ILE A 52 4.30 3.40 1.60
CA ILE A 52 5.67 2.99 1.94
C ILE A 52 6.68 3.87 1.19
N SER A 53 7.55 4.52 1.95
CA SER A 53 8.69 5.27 1.46
C SER A 53 9.99 4.60 1.92
N MET A 54 10.93 4.38 1.00
CA MET A 54 12.23 3.78 1.32
C MET A 54 13.35 4.80 1.15
N PRO A 55 14.39 4.79 2.02
CA PRO A 55 15.58 5.60 1.82
C PRO A 55 16.26 5.27 0.48
N GLY A 56 16.68 6.29 -0.26
CA GLY A 56 17.31 6.14 -1.57
C GLY A 56 18.66 5.39 -1.55
N MET A 57 19.27 5.24 -0.37
CA MET A 57 20.51 4.49 -0.17
C MET A 57 20.29 2.98 0.04
N THR A 58 19.03 2.52 0.09
CA THR A 58 18.70 1.09 0.27
C THR A 58 19.19 0.29 -0.94
N GLN A 59 20.06 -0.70 -0.69
CA GLN A 59 20.58 -1.57 -1.73
C GLN A 59 19.45 -2.36 -2.39
N GLN A 60 19.59 -2.67 -3.68
CA GLN A 60 18.51 -3.32 -4.46
C GLN A 60 18.06 -4.66 -3.86
N ASN A 61 19.01 -5.44 -3.34
CA ASN A 61 18.77 -6.71 -2.63
C ASN A 61 17.97 -6.53 -1.33
N ASP A 62 18.09 -5.39 -0.66
CA ASP A 62 17.47 -5.15 0.64
C ASP A 62 16.11 -4.42 0.53
N ARG A 63 15.69 -4.04 -0.67
CA ARG A 63 14.42 -3.31 -0.87
C ARG A 63 13.20 -4.14 -0.47
N PHE A 64 13.21 -5.44 -0.75
CA PHE A 64 12.11 -6.32 -0.39
C PHE A 64 12.01 -6.54 1.12
N SER A 65 13.14 -6.72 1.80
CA SER A 65 13.16 -6.82 3.26
C SER A 65 12.77 -5.51 3.92
N CYS A 66 13.18 -4.38 3.36
CA CYS A 66 12.74 -3.05 3.77
C CYS A 66 11.22 -2.89 3.63
N LEU A 67 10.64 -3.25 2.48
CA LEU A 67 9.19 -3.24 2.23
C LEU A 67 8.43 -4.06 3.28
N ALA A 68 8.90 -5.28 3.52
CA ALA A 68 8.30 -6.21 4.47
C ALA A 68 8.29 -5.63 5.89
N ASN A 69 9.42 -5.04 6.32
CA ASN A 69 9.54 -4.41 7.63
C ASN A 69 8.64 -3.18 7.78
N PHE A 70 8.53 -2.34 6.75
CA PHE A 70 7.62 -1.20 6.76
C PHE A 70 6.17 -1.65 6.88
N LEU A 71 5.74 -2.60 6.05
CA LEU A 71 4.40 -3.14 6.10
C LEU A 71 4.07 -3.73 7.48
N HIS A 72 5.02 -4.45 8.08
CA HIS A 72 4.84 -5.02 9.43
C HIS A 72 4.70 -3.93 10.49
N THR A 73 5.59 -2.95 10.46
CA THR A 73 5.66 -1.87 11.44
C THR A 73 4.42 -0.98 11.38
N ASP A 74 3.99 -0.61 10.17
CA ASP A 74 2.81 0.24 9.98
C ASP A 74 1.53 -0.48 10.42
N LEU A 75 1.33 -1.74 10.02
CA LEU A 75 0.16 -2.52 10.47
C LEU A 75 0.12 -2.64 12.00
N ALA A 76 1.28 -2.85 12.65
CA ALA A 76 1.38 -2.89 14.10
C ALA A 76 1.12 -1.53 14.76
N ALA A 77 1.66 -0.45 14.21
CA ALA A 77 1.48 0.92 14.72
C ALA A 77 0.02 1.38 14.68
N TYR A 78 -0.71 1.01 13.62
CA TYR A 78 -2.15 1.29 13.49
C TYR A 78 -3.04 0.25 14.18
N GLY A 79 -2.47 -0.75 14.86
CA GLY A 79 -3.22 -1.74 15.63
C GLY A 79 -4.07 -2.70 14.78
N ILE A 80 -3.67 -2.93 13.53
CA ILE A 80 -4.44 -3.76 12.60
C ILE A 80 -4.06 -5.24 12.79
N SER A 81 -4.89 -5.97 13.53
CA SER A 81 -4.67 -7.40 13.82
C SER A 81 -5.34 -8.35 12.83
N ASN A 82 -6.24 -7.84 11.98
CA ASN A 82 -7.00 -8.67 11.01
C ASN A 82 -6.15 -9.06 9.80
N ILE A 83 -5.14 -8.25 9.46
CA ILE A 83 -4.25 -8.50 8.32
C ILE A 83 -2.94 -9.08 8.86
N LEU A 84 -2.86 -10.40 8.87
CA LEU A 84 -1.65 -11.12 9.32
C LEU A 84 -0.74 -11.35 8.12
N ALA A 85 0.34 -10.57 8.03
CA ALA A 85 1.39 -10.74 7.04
C ALA A 85 2.52 -11.63 7.60
N THR A 86 2.82 -12.71 6.88
CA THR A 86 3.95 -13.61 7.14
C THR A 86 4.99 -13.41 6.05
N TYR A 87 6.26 -13.40 6.42
CA TYR A 87 7.37 -13.11 5.52
C TYR A 87 8.27 -14.34 5.42
N ASP A 88 8.53 -14.78 4.19
CA ASP A 88 9.47 -15.85 3.90
C ASP A 88 10.60 -15.28 3.05
N TYR A 89 11.81 -15.32 3.60
CA TYR A 89 13.02 -14.81 2.96
C TYR A 89 13.80 -16.00 2.38
N ASP A 90 13.62 -16.22 1.09
CA ASP A 90 14.45 -17.12 0.31
C ASP A 90 15.43 -16.32 -0.55
N ALA A 91 16.63 -16.86 -0.77
CA ALA A 91 17.71 -16.24 -1.54
C ALA A 91 17.31 -15.94 -2.99
N ASP A 92 16.36 -16.71 -3.54
CA ASP A 92 15.91 -16.59 -4.92
C ASP A 92 14.44 -16.14 -5.07
N ASN A 93 13.58 -16.35 -4.07
CA ASN A 93 12.14 -16.06 -4.14
C ASN A 93 11.57 -15.60 -2.78
N SER A 94 11.87 -14.36 -2.39
CA SER A 94 11.26 -13.79 -1.18
C SER A 94 9.77 -13.51 -1.39
N THR A 95 8.94 -13.90 -0.42
CA THR A 95 7.47 -13.76 -0.49
C THR A 95 6.87 -13.20 0.80
N ILE A 96 5.85 -12.35 0.65
CA ILE A 96 4.98 -11.87 1.73
C ILE A 96 3.62 -12.53 1.52
N THR A 97 3.17 -13.31 2.50
CA THR A 97 1.86 -13.97 2.46
C THR A 97 0.94 -13.34 3.49
N ILE A 98 -0.19 -12.84 3.03
CA ILE A 98 -1.29 -12.38 3.88
C ILE A 98 -2.32 -13.50 3.91
N THR A 99 -2.54 -14.04 5.11
CA THR A 99 -3.53 -15.10 5.33
C THR A 99 -4.95 -14.58 5.11
N ASP A 100 -5.91 -15.50 5.00
CA ASP A 100 -7.32 -15.16 4.77
C ASP A 100 -7.83 -14.08 5.75
N VAL A 101 -8.19 -12.92 5.18
CA VAL A 101 -8.87 -11.83 5.84
C VAL A 101 -10.36 -11.99 5.57
N VAL A 102 -11.14 -12.24 6.63
CA VAL A 102 -12.59 -12.46 6.52
C VAL A 102 -13.30 -11.12 6.37
N LEU A 103 -14.05 -10.97 5.28
CA LEU A 103 -14.90 -9.80 4.99
C LEU A 103 -16.32 -10.02 5.54
N ASP A 104 -16.89 -11.19 5.25
CA ASP A 104 -18.21 -11.59 5.74
C ASP A 104 -18.19 -13.07 6.13
N SER A 105 -18.32 -13.32 7.44
CA SER A 105 -18.38 -14.66 8.01
C SER A 105 -19.67 -15.42 7.66
N SER A 106 -20.76 -14.71 7.35
CA SER A 106 -22.06 -15.30 7.05
C SER A 106 -22.15 -15.82 5.61
N GLU A 107 -21.48 -15.14 4.68
CA GLU A 107 -21.42 -15.53 3.26
C GLU A 107 -20.11 -16.25 2.88
N VAL A 108 -19.24 -16.53 3.85
CA VAL A 108 -17.92 -17.16 3.68
C VAL A 108 -17.11 -16.41 2.61
N GLN A 109 -16.96 -15.11 2.81
CA GLN A 109 -16.21 -14.21 1.95
C GLN A 109 -14.90 -13.81 2.63
N SER A 110 -13.80 -14.08 1.96
CA SER A 110 -12.46 -13.68 2.39
C SER A 110 -11.63 -13.18 1.22
N PHE A 111 -10.51 -12.55 1.54
CA PHE A 111 -9.42 -12.43 0.58
C PHE A 111 -8.10 -12.84 1.22
N SER A 112 -7.20 -13.37 0.42
CA SER A 112 -5.81 -13.63 0.77
C SER A 112 -4.92 -12.94 -0.25
N SER A 113 -3.66 -12.68 0.10
CA SER A 113 -2.73 -12.08 -0.85
C SER A 113 -1.33 -12.65 -0.73
N GLN A 114 -0.61 -12.66 -1.85
CA GLN A 114 0.79 -13.02 -1.90
C GLN A 114 1.55 -11.98 -2.71
N ILE A 115 2.60 -11.40 -2.12
CA ILE A 115 3.53 -10.48 -2.79
C ILE A 115 4.85 -11.23 -2.97
N GLN A 116 5.30 -11.37 -4.20
CA GLN A 116 6.53 -12.07 -4.54
C GLN A 116 7.50 -11.11 -5.23
N GLN A 117 8.78 -11.22 -4.89
CA GLN A 117 9.82 -10.53 -5.63
C GLN A 117 10.11 -11.29 -6.93
N THR A 118 9.80 -10.70 -8.09
CA THR A 118 10.07 -11.31 -9.40
C THR A 118 11.42 -10.85 -9.97
N SER A 119 11.87 -9.65 -9.59
CA SER A 119 13.23 -9.17 -9.83
C SER A 119 13.62 -8.14 -8.77
N ASN A 120 14.87 -7.67 -8.78
CA ASN A 120 15.35 -6.63 -7.87
C ASN A 120 14.48 -5.36 -7.84
N ASP A 121 13.85 -5.03 -8.98
CA ASP A 121 13.03 -3.84 -9.10
C ASP A 121 11.53 -4.13 -9.25
N ARG A 122 11.11 -5.39 -9.44
CA ARG A 122 9.72 -5.76 -9.74
C ARG A 122 9.12 -6.68 -8.69
N LEU A 123 7.92 -6.32 -8.26
CA LEU A 123 7.09 -7.12 -7.37
C LEU A 123 5.85 -7.58 -8.10
N GLN A 124 5.45 -8.83 -7.87
CA GLN A 124 4.16 -9.35 -8.30
C GLN A 124 3.28 -9.52 -7.06
N MET A 125 2.08 -8.95 -7.08
CA MET A 125 1.08 -9.14 -6.05
C MET A 125 -0.11 -9.90 -6.63
N ASP A 126 -0.44 -11.02 -6.01
CA ASP A 126 -1.59 -11.86 -6.31
C ASP A 126 -2.59 -11.77 -5.17
N VAL A 127 -3.75 -11.16 -5.45
CA VAL A 127 -4.85 -11.06 -4.48
C VAL A 127 -5.95 -12.04 -4.88
N THR A 128 -6.23 -13.01 -4.02
CA THR A 128 -7.26 -14.02 -4.24
C THR A 128 -8.46 -13.74 -3.35
N GLY A 129 -9.59 -13.40 -3.95
CA GLY A 129 -10.87 -13.31 -3.26
C GLY A 129 -11.63 -14.63 -3.32
N SER A 130 -12.33 -14.97 -2.25
CA SER A 130 -13.11 -16.19 -2.11
C SER A 130 -14.57 -15.86 -1.78
N SER A 131 -15.50 -16.66 -2.33
CA SER A 131 -16.91 -16.66 -1.95
C SER A 131 -17.39 -18.12 -1.91
N GLY A 132 -17.30 -18.73 -0.73
CA GLY A 132 -17.53 -20.16 -0.55
C GLY A 132 -16.48 -20.99 -1.29
N VAL A 133 -16.89 -21.74 -2.32
CA VAL A 133 -16.00 -22.63 -3.09
C VAL A 133 -15.39 -21.97 -4.34
N VAL A 134 -15.83 -20.76 -4.68
CA VAL A 134 -15.34 -20.05 -5.88
C VAL A 134 -14.27 -19.06 -5.46
N GLN A 135 -13.14 -19.08 -6.18
CA GLN A 135 -12.04 -18.14 -5.99
C GLN A 135 -11.74 -17.40 -7.28
N ARG A 136 -11.33 -16.13 -7.16
CA ARG A 136 -10.86 -15.29 -8.25
C ARG A 136 -9.59 -14.59 -7.81
N THR A 137 -8.59 -14.56 -8.68
CA THR A 137 -7.29 -13.93 -8.41
C THR A 137 -7.06 -12.75 -9.34
N ILE A 138 -6.67 -11.63 -8.77
CA ILE A 138 -6.18 -10.46 -9.49
C ILE A 138 -4.67 -10.38 -9.30
N ARG A 139 -3.95 -10.27 -10.42
CA ARG A 139 -2.49 -10.15 -10.43
C ARG A 139 -2.09 -8.74 -10.86
N VAL A 140 -1.26 -8.10 -10.05
CA VAL A 140 -0.71 -6.76 -10.33
C VAL A 140 0.80 -6.80 -10.22
N ASN A 141 1.49 -6.10 -11.13
CA ASN A 141 2.93 -5.97 -11.09
C ASN A 141 3.30 -4.53 -10.71
N TYR A 142 4.10 -4.39 -9.67
CA TYR A 142 4.67 -3.13 -9.22
C TYR A 142 6.15 -3.03 -9.62
N ASN A 143 6.61 -1.80 -9.77
CA ASN A 143 8.01 -1.49 -9.98
C ASN A 143 8.43 -0.47 -8.91
N PHE A 144 9.62 -0.63 -8.34
CA PHE A 144 10.18 0.37 -7.44
C PHE A 144 10.52 1.63 -8.24
N GLY A 145 9.80 2.71 -7.96
CA GLY A 145 10.07 4.03 -8.51
C GLY A 145 10.79 4.91 -7.49
N THR A 146 11.69 5.76 -7.95
CA THR A 146 12.20 6.85 -7.13
C THR A 146 11.15 7.95 -7.07
N ARG A 147 10.67 8.28 -5.88
CA ARG A 147 9.90 9.50 -5.67
C ARG A 147 10.88 10.66 -5.78
N ALA A 148 10.79 11.43 -6.87
CA ALA A 148 11.58 12.63 -7.01
C ALA A 148 11.03 13.66 -6.00
N HIS A 149 11.67 13.77 -4.84
CA HIS A 149 11.58 15.00 -4.06
C HIS A 149 12.34 16.03 -4.88
N THR A 150 11.63 16.86 -5.62
CA THR A 150 12.29 17.93 -6.37
C THR A 150 12.50 19.09 -5.42
N VAL A 151 13.60 19.82 -5.57
CA VAL A 151 13.85 21.06 -4.82
C VAL A 151 12.73 22.11 -5.00
N PHE A 152 11.79 21.88 -5.92
CA PHE A 152 10.65 22.72 -6.21
C PHE A 152 9.42 22.44 -5.32
N ASP A 153 9.44 21.35 -4.56
CA ASP A 153 8.35 21.01 -3.62
C ASP A 153 8.53 21.69 -2.24
N TYR A 154 9.59 22.51 -2.10
CA TYR A 154 9.97 23.17 -0.86
C TYR A 154 10.25 24.65 -1.11
N GLY A 155 9.91 25.50 -0.15
CA GLY A 155 10.23 26.92 -0.18
C GLY A 155 11.73 27.18 -0.09
N VAL A 156 12.46 26.31 0.63
CA VAL A 156 13.92 26.38 0.77
C VAL A 156 14.52 24.99 0.62
N ALA A 157 15.50 24.86 -0.28
CA ALA A 157 16.28 23.64 -0.45
C ALA A 157 17.79 23.95 -0.33
N THR A 158 18.49 23.32 0.61
CA THR A 158 19.93 23.55 0.86
C THR A 158 20.74 22.27 0.76
N ARG A 159 22.00 22.37 0.30
CA ARG A 159 23.00 21.29 0.32
C ARG A 159 24.04 21.53 1.42
N GLY A 160 23.58 21.65 2.65
CA GLY A 160 24.36 21.93 3.85
C GLY A 160 23.50 22.43 4.99
N ALA A 161 24.06 22.48 6.20
CA ALA A 161 23.35 22.91 7.41
C ALA A 161 22.62 24.26 7.24
N LEU A 162 21.34 24.30 7.59
CA LEU A 162 20.54 25.52 7.62
C LEU A 162 20.60 26.15 9.01
N ASN A 163 21.02 27.41 9.11
CA ASN A 163 21.08 28.13 10.37
C ASN A 163 20.21 29.39 10.32
N LEU A 164 19.20 29.44 11.16
CA LEU A 164 18.29 30.57 11.34
C LEU A 164 18.65 31.29 12.65
N TYR A 165 19.13 32.53 12.53
CA TYR A 165 19.48 33.37 13.67
C TYR A 165 18.58 34.61 13.71
N GLY A 166 17.98 34.89 14.88
CA GLY A 166 17.19 36.10 15.10
C GLY A 166 15.69 35.84 15.15
N ASN A 167 14.91 36.60 14.39
CA ASN A 167 13.44 36.57 14.37
C ASN A 167 12.97 36.35 12.92
N ILE A 168 13.15 35.12 12.42
CA ILE A 168 12.82 34.76 11.03
C ILE A 168 11.48 34.01 11.03
N GLU A 169 10.51 34.52 10.28
CA GLU A 169 9.23 33.85 10.05
C GLU A 169 9.21 33.32 8.61
N MET A 170 9.13 32.01 8.45
CA MET A 170 8.92 31.35 7.15
C MET A 170 7.46 30.93 7.04
N SER A 171 6.71 31.66 6.21
CA SER A 171 5.28 31.47 5.97
C SER A 171 4.98 31.63 4.49
N GLY A 172 3.93 30.98 4.01
CA GLY A 172 3.52 30.98 2.61
C GLY A 172 2.01 30.74 2.44
N ALA A 173 1.50 30.93 1.23
CA ALA A 173 0.08 30.77 0.94
C ALA A 173 -0.33 29.28 0.97
N ASN A 174 0.58 28.40 0.56
CA ASN A 174 0.50 26.97 0.79
C ASN A 174 1.63 26.54 1.73
N VAL A 175 1.30 26.26 2.99
CA VAL A 175 2.27 25.99 4.05
C VAL A 175 3.14 24.77 3.75
N GLU A 176 2.59 23.72 3.13
CA GLU A 176 3.34 22.49 2.81
C GLU A 176 4.36 22.71 1.68
N LEU A 177 4.10 23.60 0.73
CA LEU A 177 4.94 23.79 -0.46
C LEU A 177 5.86 25.02 -0.34
N ASP A 178 5.32 26.13 0.17
CA ASP A 178 5.98 27.44 0.16
C ASP A 178 6.81 27.68 1.43
N ALA A 179 6.49 27.00 2.53
CA ALA A 179 7.18 27.15 3.82
C ALA A 179 7.92 25.87 4.26
N GLY A 180 7.83 24.78 3.49
CA GLY A 180 8.59 23.56 3.72
C GLY A 180 10.09 23.75 3.46
N VAL A 181 10.92 22.99 4.17
CA VAL A 181 12.38 23.08 4.08
C VAL A 181 12.99 21.72 3.79
N TYR A 182 13.83 21.64 2.77
CA TYR A 182 14.61 20.45 2.43
C TYR A 182 16.10 20.69 2.69
N ILE A 183 16.71 19.85 3.53
CA ILE A 183 18.12 19.97 3.92
C ILE A 183 18.86 18.69 3.54
N GLU A 184 19.76 18.82 2.56
CA GLU A 184 20.70 17.79 2.15
C GLU A 184 22.06 18.03 2.81
N SER A 185 22.20 17.61 4.08
CA SER A 185 23.40 17.83 4.90
C SER A 185 24.14 16.52 5.22
N SER A 186 24.60 15.82 4.18
CA SER A 186 25.21 14.47 4.28
C SER A 186 26.44 14.39 5.19
N ASN A 187 27.13 15.52 5.42
CA ASN A 187 28.40 15.57 6.15
C ASN A 187 28.34 16.42 7.44
N ASP A 188 27.22 17.07 7.73
CA ASP A 188 27.08 17.94 8.89
C ASP A 188 26.28 17.22 10.00
N ALA A 189 26.83 17.19 11.21
CA ALA A 189 26.16 16.61 12.37
C ALA A 189 24.96 17.46 12.85
N ASN A 190 24.91 18.74 12.51
CA ASN A 190 23.78 19.63 12.77
C ASN A 190 23.15 20.03 11.44
N ALA A 191 21.99 19.47 11.11
CA ALA A 191 21.30 19.77 9.86
C ALA A 191 20.54 21.10 9.92
N LEU A 192 19.92 21.40 11.06
CA LEU A 192 19.13 22.60 11.28
C LEU A 192 19.46 23.21 12.64
N SER A 193 19.73 24.52 12.67
CA SER A 193 19.89 25.29 13.90
C SER A 193 18.97 26.50 13.88
N ILE A 194 18.07 26.59 14.86
CA ILE A 194 17.19 27.75 15.07
C ILE A 194 17.56 28.39 16.40
N ILE A 195 18.07 29.62 16.35
CA ILE A 195 18.42 30.39 17.55
C ILE A 195 17.68 31.73 17.53
N GLY A 196 16.86 31.95 18.56
CA GLY A 196 15.97 33.10 18.67
C GLY A 196 14.52 32.73 18.34
N ASN A 197 13.67 33.75 18.15
CA ASN A 197 12.24 33.57 17.89
C ASN A 197 11.97 33.35 16.39
N SER A 198 12.51 32.28 15.82
CA SER A 198 12.24 31.93 14.42
C SER A 198 11.26 30.76 14.31
N SER A 199 10.42 30.78 13.28
CA SER A 199 9.42 29.73 13.04
C SER A 199 9.38 29.30 11.58
N ILE A 200 9.34 27.99 11.35
CA ILE A 200 9.05 27.38 10.05
C ILE A 200 7.61 26.86 10.10
N ALA A 201 6.75 27.35 9.21
CA ALA A 201 5.35 26.95 9.20
C ALA A 201 5.12 25.57 8.53
N GLY A 202 5.97 25.17 7.58
CA GLY A 202 5.88 23.91 6.86
C GLY A 202 6.82 22.83 7.41
N ASP A 203 6.75 21.63 6.82
CA ASP A 203 7.54 20.49 7.27
C ASP A 203 9.03 20.64 6.91
N VAL A 204 9.89 20.23 7.84
CA VAL A 204 11.34 20.14 7.63
C VAL A 204 11.72 18.70 7.29
N TYR A 205 12.30 18.50 6.11
CA TYR A 205 12.85 17.23 5.67
C TYR A 205 14.37 17.25 5.67
N VAL A 206 14.98 16.40 6.49
CA VAL A 206 16.44 16.22 6.57
C VAL A 206 16.81 14.87 5.99
N THR A 207 17.71 14.84 5.01
CA THR A 207 18.11 13.58 4.36
C THR A 207 19.11 12.75 5.16
N ASN A 208 19.85 13.38 6.08
CA ASN A 208 20.85 12.73 6.90
C ASN A 208 20.22 12.19 8.21
N PRO A 209 20.11 10.85 8.39
CA PRO A 209 19.50 10.26 9.58
C PRO A 209 20.30 10.47 10.86
N ASP A 210 21.61 10.75 10.75
CA ASP A 210 22.50 10.97 11.89
C ASP A 210 22.58 12.45 12.31
N ALA A 211 21.91 13.35 11.58
CA ALA A 211 21.98 14.77 11.85
C ALA A 211 20.96 15.20 12.92
N SER A 212 21.40 16.05 13.85
CA SER A 212 20.53 16.64 14.87
C SER A 212 19.93 17.98 14.43
N VAL A 213 18.73 18.25 14.96
CA VAL A 213 18.04 19.54 14.87
C VAL A 213 18.21 20.25 16.21
N TYR A 214 18.78 21.47 16.18
CA TYR A 214 19.00 22.30 17.35
C TYR A 214 17.98 23.44 17.38
N LEU A 215 17.12 23.49 18.41
CA LEU A 215 16.10 24.52 18.58
C LEU A 215 16.31 25.26 19.90
N GLN A 216 16.54 26.58 19.82
CA GLN A 216 16.68 27.46 20.98
C GLN A 216 15.79 28.70 20.81
N GLY A 217 14.55 28.60 21.29
CA GLY A 217 13.59 29.71 21.33
C GLY A 217 12.61 29.82 20.16
N GLY A 218 12.64 28.87 19.21
CA GLY A 218 11.80 28.84 18.00
C GLY A 218 11.03 27.53 17.81
N GLN A 219 10.22 27.45 16.75
CA GLN A 219 9.43 26.26 16.37
C GLN A 219 9.77 25.84 14.93
N ALA A 220 9.85 24.53 14.69
CA ALA A 220 10.08 23.91 13.39
C ALA A 220 9.17 22.69 13.24
#